data_AF-A0A6A4GIX5-F1
#
_entry.id   AF-A0A6A4GIX5-F1
#
_cell.length_a   1.000
_cell.length_b   1.000
_cell.length_c   1.000
_cell.angle_alpha   90.00
_cell.angle_beta   90.00
_cell.angle_gamma   90.00
#
_symmetry.space_group_name_H-M   'P 1'
#
loop_
_entity.id
_entity.type
_entity.pdbx_description
1 polymer ?
#
loop_
_entity_poly.entity_id
_entity_poly.type
_entity_poly.pdbx_seq_one_letter_code
_entity_poly.pdbx_strand_id
1 'polypeptide(L)'
;MPAYCTKMRCAFASPEPIREKKPRALRKKLTEEEKVEAAEKRAARKEWMEAKKEWEEALLPWRQDEDFKWPTGTLGIYKSDAKSKYSLTDADILTLRHESISNSPKSFFSYITSETSLKRNSSLVP
;
A
#
# COMPACT_ATOMS: atom_id res chain seq x y z
N MET A 1 -9.16 -16.24 17.12
CA MET A 1 -7.92 -16.48 17.88
C MET A 1 -7.55 -15.21 18.64
N PRO A 2 -7.39 -15.23 19.97
CA PRO A 2 -6.96 -14.04 20.71
C PRO A 2 -5.45 -13.83 20.58
N ALA A 3 -5.03 -12.60 20.28
CA ALA A 3 -3.62 -12.21 20.22
C ALA A 3 -3.04 -12.07 21.63
N TYR A 4 -2.36 -13.10 22.13
CA TYR A 4 -1.52 -13.00 23.31
C TYR A 4 -0.12 -12.54 22.88
N CYS A 5 0.17 -11.25 23.01
CA CYS A 5 1.56 -10.78 23.07
C CYS A 5 1.84 -10.36 24.51
N THR A 6 1.91 -11.34 25.40
CA THR A 6 2.33 -11.13 26.78
C THR A 6 3.85 -11.02 26.78
N LYS A 7 4.38 -9.81 26.87
CA LYS A 7 5.83 -9.59 27.04
C LYS A 7 6.24 -10.16 28.40
N MET A 8 6.90 -11.32 28.41
CA MET A 8 7.55 -11.89 29.60
C MET A 8 8.56 -10.86 30.13
N ARG A 9 8.32 -10.31 31.34
CA ARG A 9 9.29 -9.46 32.03
C ARG A 9 10.12 -10.33 32.96
N CYS A 10 11.45 -10.24 32.87
CA CYS A 10 12.37 -10.89 33.80
C CYS A 10 12.15 -10.36 35.22
N ALA A 11 12.19 -11.25 36.22
CA ALA A 11 11.90 -10.95 37.63
C ALA A 11 12.84 -9.90 38.28
N PHE A 12 13.96 -9.56 37.63
CA PHE A 12 14.95 -8.58 38.09
C PHE A 12 14.89 -7.22 37.36
N ALA A 13 13.94 -7.03 36.44
CA ALA A 13 13.75 -5.74 35.79
C ALA A 13 13.09 -4.77 36.77
N SER A 14 13.86 -3.76 37.23
CA SER A 14 13.39 -2.62 38.02
C SER A 14 12.02 -2.13 37.53
N PRO A 15 11.03 -1.91 38.41
CA PRO A 15 9.70 -1.50 37.97
C PRO A 15 9.79 -0.17 37.24
N GLU A 16 9.63 -0.21 35.90
CA GLU A 16 9.43 0.99 35.11
C GLU A 16 8.29 1.80 35.73
N PRO A 17 8.42 3.13 35.88
CA PRO A 17 7.36 3.95 36.46
C PRO A 17 6.08 3.72 35.68
N ILE A 18 5.04 3.27 36.38
CA ILE A 18 3.69 3.09 35.83
C ILE A 18 3.28 4.46 35.30
N ARG A 19 3.34 4.64 33.98
CA ARG A 19 2.88 5.88 33.34
C ARG A 19 1.41 6.02 33.66
N GLU A 20 1.07 6.95 34.53
CA GLU A 20 -0.31 7.28 34.87
C GLU A 20 -1.07 7.54 33.57
N LYS A 21 -2.12 6.74 33.33
CA LYS A 21 -2.94 6.88 32.14
C LYS A 21 -3.70 8.19 32.27
N LYS A 22 -3.31 9.20 31.48
CA LYS A 22 -4.07 10.45 31.38
C LYS A 22 -5.54 10.14 31.08
N PRO A 23 -6.50 10.80 31.76
CA PRO A 23 -7.91 10.59 31.48
C PRO A 23 -8.20 10.90 30.00
N ARG A 24 -9.04 10.07 29.38
CA ARG A 24 -9.41 10.25 27.98
C ARG A 24 -10.13 11.60 27.85
N ALA A 25 -9.59 12.48 27.01
CA ALA A 25 -10.19 13.80 26.79
C ALA A 25 -11.67 13.66 26.39
N LEU A 26 -12.52 14.52 26.95
CA LEU A 26 -13.95 14.59 26.62
C LEU A 26 -14.09 14.86 25.12
N ARG A 27 -14.86 14.03 24.41
CA ARG A 27 -15.11 14.21 22.97
C ARG A 27 -15.82 15.56 22.76
N LYS A 28 -15.20 16.48 22.03
CA LYS A 28 -15.83 17.74 21.60
C LYS A 28 -17.11 17.39 20.84
N LYS A 29 -18.24 18.02 21.22
CA LYS A 29 -19.50 17.90 20.48
C LYS A 29 -19.31 18.70 19.18
N LEU A 30 -19.18 18.00 18.06
CA LEU A 30 -19.19 18.61 16.73
C LEU A 30 -20.48 19.43 16.56
N THR A 31 -20.37 20.63 16.00
CA THR A 31 -21.53 21.44 15.59
C THR A 31 -22.24 20.78 14.41
N GLU A 32 -23.48 21.18 14.12
CA GLU A 32 -24.26 20.57 13.02
C GLU A 32 -23.57 20.77 11.65
N GLU A 33 -22.93 21.92 11.44
CA GLU A 33 -22.17 22.24 10.23
C GLU A 33 -20.94 21.33 10.06
N GLU A 34 -20.16 21.11 11.12
CA GLU A 34 -19.00 20.21 11.07
C GLU A 34 -19.42 18.74 10.81
N LYS A 35 -20.64 18.35 11.20
CA LYS A 35 -21.16 16.99 10.95
C LYS A 35 -21.51 16.79 9.50
N VAL A 36 -22.07 17.81 8.86
CA VAL A 36 -22.40 17.79 7.42
C VAL A 36 -21.11 17.72 6.61
N GLU A 37 -20.12 18.58 6.90
CA GLU A 37 -18.82 18.51 6.23
C GLU A 37 -18.12 17.16 6.45
N ALA A 38 -18.20 16.59 7.65
CA ALA A 38 -17.62 15.30 7.94
C ALA A 38 -18.35 14.16 7.21
N ALA A 39 -19.66 14.30 6.98
CA ALA A 39 -20.45 13.36 6.20
C ALA A 39 -20.11 13.45 4.70
N GLU A 40 -19.99 14.66 4.16
CA GLU A 40 -19.57 14.91 2.77
C GLU A 40 -18.15 14.39 2.51
N LYS A 41 -17.19 14.69 3.39
CA LYS A 41 -15.82 14.16 3.31
C LYS A 41 -15.79 12.63 3.40
N ARG A 42 -16.73 12.01 4.10
CA ARG A 42 -16.86 10.54 4.15
C ARG A 42 -17.50 9.97 2.89
N ALA A 43 -18.50 10.65 2.33
CA ALA A 43 -19.12 10.25 1.07
C ALA A 43 -18.11 10.30 -0.07
N ALA A 44 -17.38 11.41 -0.23
CA ALA A 44 -16.33 11.54 -1.23
C ALA A 44 -15.23 10.48 -1.09
N ARG A 45 -14.84 10.12 0.14
CA ARG A 45 -13.89 9.02 0.38
C ARG A 45 -14.45 7.65 -0.01
N LYS A 46 -15.76 7.41 0.17
CA LYS A 46 -16.38 6.15 -0.23
C LYS A 46 -16.41 6.01 -1.74
N GLU A 47 -16.86 7.04 -2.45
CA GLU A 47 -16.88 7.07 -3.91
C GLU A 47 -15.47 6.86 -4.48
N TRP A 48 -14.46 7.51 -3.90
CA TRP A 48 -13.06 7.29 -4.28
C TRP A 48 -12.57 5.86 -4.03
N MET A 49 -12.96 5.26 -2.90
CA MET A 49 -12.61 3.86 -2.59
C MET A 49 -13.33 2.86 -3.49
N GLU A 50 -14.56 3.15 -3.91
CA GLU A 50 -15.33 2.32 -4.85
C GLU A 50 -14.73 2.40 -6.25
N ALA A 51 -14.48 3.61 -6.76
CA ALA A 51 -13.80 3.80 -8.04
C ALA A 51 -12.41 3.13 -8.08
N LYS A 52 -11.68 3.21 -6.96
CA LYS A 52 -10.38 2.53 -6.83
C LYS A 52 -10.53 1.01 -6.88
N LYS A 53 -11.55 0.44 -6.22
CA LYS A 53 -11.79 -1.01 -6.24
C LYS A 53 -12.20 -1.50 -7.63
N GLU A 54 -13.12 -0.81 -8.29
CA GLU A 54 -13.55 -1.17 -9.64
C GLU A 54 -12.36 -1.16 -10.61
N TRP A 55 -11.46 -0.18 -10.46
CA TRP A 55 -10.24 -0.13 -11.24
C TRP A 55 -9.28 -1.28 -10.91
N GLU A 56 -9.05 -1.58 -9.63
CA GLU A 56 -8.23 -2.73 -9.19
C GLU A 56 -8.81 -4.08 -9.68
N GLU A 57 -10.12 -4.22 -9.77
CA GLU A 57 -10.79 -5.41 -10.31
C GLU A 57 -10.68 -5.50 -11.85
N ALA A 58 -10.66 -4.36 -12.54
CA ALA A 58 -10.46 -4.31 -13.99
C ALA A 58 -9.00 -4.61 -14.42
N LEU A 59 -8.05 -4.60 -13.48
CA LEU A 59 -6.66 -4.93 -13.74
C LEU A 59 -6.49 -6.44 -14.02
N LEU A 60 -6.19 -6.77 -15.28
CA LEU A 60 -5.86 -8.14 -15.66
C LEU A 60 -4.41 -8.46 -15.26
N PRO A 61 -4.18 -9.52 -14.45
CA PRO A 61 -2.84 -9.97 -14.12
C PRO A 61 -2.05 -10.32 -15.38
N TRP A 62 -0.77 -9.93 -15.42
CA TRP A 62 0.15 -10.37 -16.45
C TRP A 62 0.30 -11.90 -16.33
N ARG A 63 -0.03 -12.63 -17.40
CA ARG A 63 0.32 -14.04 -17.49
C ARG A 63 1.80 -14.14 -17.80
N GLN A 64 2.55 -14.57 -16.81
CA GLN A 64 3.99 -14.76 -16.93
C GLN A 64 4.26 -15.93 -17.88
N ASP A 65 4.80 -15.63 -19.06
CA ASP A 65 5.51 -16.63 -19.84
C ASP A 65 6.85 -16.87 -19.13
N GLU A 66 7.12 -18.08 -18.65
CA GLU A 66 8.30 -18.39 -17.83
C GLU A 66 9.63 -18.06 -18.53
N ASP A 67 9.62 -17.99 -19.87
CA ASP A 67 10.77 -17.69 -20.72
C ASP A 67 10.92 -16.20 -21.08
N PHE A 68 10.06 -15.32 -20.55
CA PHE A 68 10.14 -13.90 -20.88
C PHE A 68 11.43 -13.27 -20.33
N LYS A 69 12.27 -12.78 -21.26
CA LYS A 69 13.49 -12.03 -20.94
C LYS A 69 13.49 -10.66 -21.57
N TRP A 70 13.84 -9.65 -20.78
CA TRP A 70 14.07 -8.31 -21.30
C TRP A 70 15.33 -8.27 -22.18
N PRO A 71 15.34 -7.44 -23.24
CA PRO A 71 16.54 -7.23 -24.03
C PRO A 71 17.72 -6.74 -23.18
N THR A 72 18.92 -7.17 -23.52
CA THR A 72 20.16 -6.73 -22.86
C THR A 72 20.29 -5.21 -22.94
N GLY A 73 20.58 -4.57 -21.80
CA GLY A 73 20.65 -3.11 -21.69
C GLY A 73 19.36 -2.44 -21.19
N THR A 74 18.29 -3.19 -20.96
CA THR A 74 17.08 -2.67 -20.32
C THR A 74 17.35 -2.36 -18.85
N LEU A 75 17.08 -1.12 -18.41
CA LEU A 75 17.18 -0.74 -17.01
C LEU A 75 16.04 -1.41 -16.22
N GLY A 76 16.43 -2.39 -15.41
CA GLY A 76 15.53 -3.12 -14.52
C GLY A 76 15.42 -2.46 -13.14
N ILE A 77 14.24 -2.56 -12.54
CA ILE A 77 13.98 -2.17 -11.15
C ILE A 77 13.31 -3.34 -10.40
N TYR A 78 13.69 -3.54 -9.14
CA TYR A 78 13.06 -4.58 -8.31
C TYR A 78 11.66 -4.17 -7.87
N LYS A 79 10.81 -5.18 -7.57
CA LYS A 79 9.47 -4.98 -7.02
C LYS A 79 9.43 -3.99 -5.84
N SER A 80 10.36 -4.12 -4.89
CA SER A 80 10.44 -3.25 -3.70
C SER A 80 10.67 -1.79 -4.07
N ASP A 81 11.58 -1.57 -5.01
CA ASP A 81 12.00 -0.23 -5.42
C ASP A 81 10.96 0.40 -6.33
N ALA A 82 10.29 -0.39 -7.16
CA ALA A 82 9.18 0.05 -7.99
C ALA A 82 8.00 0.54 -7.12
N LYS A 83 7.64 -0.22 -6.07
CA LYS A 83 6.63 0.21 -5.08
C LYS A 83 6.99 1.51 -4.41
N SER A 84 8.23 1.61 -3.92
CA SER A 84 8.69 2.75 -3.14
C SER A 84 8.83 4.01 -3.99
N LYS A 85 9.47 3.91 -5.15
CA LYS A 85 9.76 5.07 -6.02
C LYS A 85 8.53 5.55 -6.79
N TYR A 86 7.67 4.63 -7.22
CA TYR A 86 6.54 4.94 -8.08
C TYR A 86 5.17 4.79 -7.40
N SER A 87 5.14 4.55 -6.09
CA SER A 87 3.90 4.37 -5.32
C SER A 87 2.93 3.35 -5.95
N LEU A 88 3.48 2.35 -6.63
CA LEU A 88 2.70 1.31 -7.30
C LEU A 88 2.08 0.38 -6.26
N THR A 89 0.80 0.04 -6.47
CA THR A 89 0.11 -0.94 -5.65
C THR A 89 0.56 -2.36 -6.03
N ASP A 90 0.26 -3.33 -5.17
CA ASP A 90 0.51 -4.74 -5.51
C ASP A 90 -0.29 -5.18 -6.74
N ALA A 91 -1.51 -4.67 -6.92
CA ALA A 91 -2.34 -4.94 -8.09
C ALA A 91 -1.69 -4.43 -9.37
N ASP A 92 -1.19 -3.19 -9.35
CA ASP A 92 -0.48 -2.60 -10.50
C ASP A 92 0.70 -3.47 -10.91
N ILE A 93 1.48 -3.91 -9.93
CA ILE A 93 2.69 -4.70 -10.17
C ILE A 93 2.37 -6.05 -10.79
N LEU A 94 1.24 -6.66 -10.42
CA LEU A 94 0.80 -7.92 -11.02
C LEU A 94 0.41 -7.76 -12.49
N THR A 95 0.00 -6.56 -12.92
CA THR A 95 -0.28 -6.29 -14.34
C THR A 95 0.96 -6.00 -15.17
N LEU A 96 2.06 -5.65 -14.52
CA LEU A 96 3.28 -5.29 -15.21
C LEU A 96 4.04 -6.53 -15.70
N ARG A 97 4.56 -6.41 -16.91
CA ARG A 97 5.52 -7.37 -17.46
C ARG A 97 6.76 -7.39 -16.58
N HIS A 98 7.14 -8.58 -16.15
CA HIS A 98 8.32 -8.80 -15.33
C HIS A 98 9.05 -10.05 -15.76
N GLU A 99 10.35 -10.03 -15.55
CA GLU A 99 11.21 -11.20 -15.71
C GLU A 99 11.52 -11.77 -14.33
N SER A 100 11.42 -13.08 -14.19
CA SER A 100 11.84 -13.81 -13.01
C SER A 100 13.29 -14.25 -13.15
N ILE A 101 14.06 -14.09 -12.09
CA ILE A 101 15.43 -14.61 -12.04
C ILE A 101 15.35 -16.10 -11.71
N SER A 102 15.94 -16.95 -12.56
CA SER A 102 16.02 -18.40 -12.31
C SER A 102 16.57 -18.69 -10.91
N ASN A 103 15.94 -19.61 -10.18
CA ASN A 103 16.28 -19.98 -8.80
C ASN A 103 16.19 -18.85 -7.77
N SER A 104 15.50 -17.74 -8.08
CA SER A 104 15.25 -16.66 -7.13
C SER A 104 13.77 -16.29 -7.09
N PRO A 105 13.20 -15.97 -5.93
CA PRO A 105 11.85 -15.39 -5.85
C PRO A 105 11.81 -13.92 -6.32
N LYS A 106 12.95 -13.37 -6.76
CA LYS A 106 13.06 -11.98 -7.21
C LYS A 106 12.63 -11.84 -8.66
N SER A 107 11.81 -10.84 -8.92
CA SER A 107 11.44 -10.38 -10.25
C SER A 107 11.89 -8.95 -10.47
N PHE A 108 12.15 -8.61 -11.74
CA PHE A 108 12.49 -7.27 -12.17
C PHE A 108 11.54 -6.76 -13.25
N PHE A 109 11.30 -5.46 -13.15
CA PHE A 109 10.38 -4.71 -13.99
C PHE A 109 11.18 -3.71 -14.82
N SER A 110 10.70 -3.35 -16.00
CA SER A 110 11.35 -2.31 -16.80
C SER A 110 11.08 -0.93 -16.20
N TYR A 111 12.14 -0.12 -16.05
CA TYR A 111 12.06 1.26 -15.54
C TYR A 111 11.01 2.10 -16.28
N ILE A 112 10.97 1.99 -17.61
CA ILE A 112 10.05 2.75 -18.48
C ILE A 112 8.59 2.36 -18.20
N THR A 113 8.34 1.06 -17.99
CA THR A 113 6.99 0.56 -17.72
C THR A 113 6.50 0.95 -16.32
N SER A 114 7.41 1.02 -15.34
CA SER A 114 7.08 1.50 -13.99
C SER A 114 6.80 3.00 -13.97
N GLU A 115 7.58 3.81 -14.72
CA GLU A 115 7.39 5.26 -14.79
C GLU A 115 6.08 5.65 -15.49
N THR A 116 5.72 4.97 -16.59
CA THR A 116 4.46 5.21 -17.31
C THR A 116 3.24 4.85 -16.47
N SER A 117 3.36 3.88 -15.58
CA SER A 117 2.29 3.46 -14.67
C SER A 117 2.05 4.49 -13.56
N LEU A 118 3.10 5.12 -13.02
CA LEU A 118 2.97 6.27 -12.12
C LEU A 118 2.15 7.40 -12.76
N LYS A 119 2.46 7.77 -14.00
CA LYS A 119 1.79 8.88 -14.72
C LYS A 119 0.29 8.63 -14.88
N ARG A 120 -0.09 7.36 -15.10
CA ARG A 120 -1.50 6.95 -15.20
C ARG A 120 -2.22 7.08 -13.85
N ASN A 121 -1.57 6.69 -12.76
CA ASN A 121 -2.14 6.81 -11.41
C ASN A 121 -2.27 8.27 -10.96
N SER A 122 -1.32 9.15 -11.32
CA SER A 122 -1.44 10.59 -11.01
C SER A 122 -2.56 11.30 -11.77
N SER A 123 -2.97 10.80 -12.95
CA SER A 123 -4.09 11.36 -13.70
C SER A 123 -5.47 10.92 -13.19
N LEU A 124 -5.52 9.87 -12.37
CA LEU A 124 -6.73 9.40 -11.68
C LEU A 124 -6.95 10.08 -10.32
N VAL A 125 -6.00 10.91 -9.88
CA VAL A 125 -6.07 11.70 -8.65
C VAL A 125 -6.31 13.16 -9.07
N PRO A 126 -7.54 13.68 -8.97
CA PRO A 126 -7.79 15.13 -9.10
C PRO A 126 -7.14 15.92 -7.95
#